data_AF-A0A7W0ZZ50-F1
#
_entry.id   AF-A0A7W0ZZ50-F1
#
_cell.length_a   1.000
_cell.length_b   1.000
_cell.length_c   1.000
_cell.angle_alpha   90.00
_cell.angle_beta   90.00
_cell.angle_gamma   90.00
#
_symmetry.space_group_name_H-M   'P 1'
#
loop_
_entity.id
_entity.type
_entity.pdbx_description
1 polymer ?
#
loop_
_entity_poly.entity_id
_entity_poly.type
_entity_poly.pdbx_seq_one_letter_code
_entity_poly.pdbx_strand_id
1 'polypeptide(L)'
;MNIFKRQLSSAVLLSLTLMVGGCEKPADLGRMQEETLALVKQHGKDVDLLQRRADALMARGRNVGSDAPGISDAGRILSEARSGIDQLRALVSSAPTTIGNAARTNNSDEVQRVSDDLVAKLKTGEVAARSNLAAVDNWLMSVENRPTTAAAPATPGNESPNPPVPPAPAAPETGSGSGAGSAAGSAPGSATGSGAATPK
;
A
#
# COMPACT_ATOMS: atom_id res chain seq x y z
N MET A 1 15.41 27.27 24.44
CA MET A 1 14.34 28.24 24.76
C MET A 1 14.54 29.46 23.89
N ASN A 2 13.66 29.70 22.93
CA ASN A 2 13.51 30.96 22.20
C ASN A 2 12.05 31.06 21.73
N ILE A 3 11.20 31.43 22.69
CA ILE A 3 9.83 31.89 22.51
C ILE A 3 9.97 33.42 22.60
N PHE A 4 9.73 34.19 21.54
CA PHE A 4 9.24 35.59 21.59
C PHE A 4 9.31 36.26 20.21
N LYS A 5 8.25 37.03 19.89
CA LYS A 5 8.15 38.10 18.89
C LYS A 5 8.04 37.72 17.42
N ARG A 6 6.79 37.59 16.95
CA ARG A 6 6.25 38.29 15.75
C ARG A 6 4.73 38.22 15.72
N GLN A 7 4.13 38.64 16.84
CA GLN A 7 2.78 39.21 16.92
C GLN A 7 2.94 40.70 16.56
N LEU A 8 2.60 41.11 15.33
CA LEU A 8 2.39 42.51 14.88
C LEU A 8 2.36 42.54 13.35
N SER A 9 1.23 42.16 12.76
CA SER A 9 0.75 42.64 11.43
C SER A 9 -0.73 42.24 11.21
N SER A 10 -1.51 42.21 12.30
CA SER A 10 -2.96 42.06 12.28
C SER A 10 -3.60 43.45 12.32
N ALA A 11 -3.61 44.18 11.21
CA ALA A 11 -4.32 45.47 11.12
C ALA A 11 -4.56 45.98 9.68
N VAL A 12 -4.84 45.08 8.74
CA VAL A 12 -5.42 45.42 7.41
C VAL A 12 -6.53 44.41 7.15
N LEU A 13 -7.57 44.34 8.00
CA LEU A 13 -8.77 45.19 7.98
C LEU A 13 -9.28 45.44 6.55
N LEU A 14 -10.23 44.61 6.10
CA LEU A 14 -11.70 44.80 6.29
C LEU A 14 -12.35 45.81 5.32
N SER A 15 -12.03 45.75 4.02
CA SER A 15 -12.71 46.59 3.02
C SER A 15 -13.11 45.86 1.73
N LEU A 16 -13.33 44.55 1.76
CA LEU A 16 -13.79 43.81 0.57
C LEU A 16 -14.97 42.89 0.89
N THR A 17 -16.05 43.47 1.38
CA THR A 17 -17.36 42.83 1.42
C THR A 17 -18.34 43.66 0.62
N LEU A 18 -19.18 42.99 -0.16
CA LEU A 18 -20.44 43.47 -0.77
C LEU A 18 -20.40 44.00 -2.21
N MET A 19 -19.95 43.17 -3.18
CA MET A 19 -20.47 43.15 -4.56
C MET A 19 -20.36 41.71 -5.14
N VAL A 20 -20.87 40.70 -4.43
CA VAL A 20 -20.97 39.31 -4.94
C VAL A 20 -22.45 38.98 -5.18
N GLY A 21 -23.06 39.69 -6.12
CA GLY A 21 -24.26 39.25 -6.84
C GLY A 21 -23.88 38.67 -8.21
N GLY A 22 -22.68 38.08 -8.32
CA GLY A 22 -22.15 37.57 -9.57
C GLY A 22 -22.69 36.17 -9.81
N CYS A 23 -23.36 35.99 -10.95
CA CYS A 23 -23.64 34.69 -11.56
C CYS A 23 -22.48 33.72 -11.29
N GLU A 24 -22.69 32.74 -10.41
CA GLU A 24 -21.78 31.61 -10.22
C GLU A 24 -21.64 30.94 -11.59
N LYS A 25 -20.51 31.22 -12.24
CA LYS A 25 -20.34 30.93 -13.64
C LYS A 25 -20.01 29.45 -13.74
N PRO A 26 -20.74 28.65 -14.54
CA PRO A 26 -20.40 27.25 -14.82
C PRO A 26 -19.00 27.06 -15.45
N ALA A 27 -18.31 28.16 -15.80
CA ALA A 27 -16.93 28.16 -16.25
C ALA A 27 -15.92 27.69 -15.17
N ASP A 28 -16.23 27.73 -13.87
CA ASP A 28 -15.25 27.34 -12.84
C ASP A 28 -15.11 25.82 -12.70
N LEU A 29 -16.17 25.06 -13.00
CA LEU A 29 -16.16 23.59 -12.88
C LEU A 29 -15.10 22.93 -13.76
N GLY A 30 -14.92 23.40 -14.99
CA GLY A 30 -13.90 22.87 -15.90
C GLY A 30 -12.50 23.09 -15.34
N ARG A 31 -12.23 24.29 -14.81
CA ARG A 31 -10.94 24.62 -14.20
C ARG A 31 -10.65 23.74 -12.98
N MET A 32 -11.63 23.55 -12.11
CA MET A 32 -11.49 22.70 -10.92
C MET A 32 -11.17 21.23 -11.27
N GLN A 33 -11.79 20.70 -12.32
CA GLN A 33 -11.50 19.35 -12.81
C GLN A 33 -10.06 19.24 -13.31
N GLU A 34 -9.62 20.19 -14.13
CA GLU A 34 -8.25 20.22 -14.67
C GLU A 34 -7.20 20.33 -13.56
N GLU A 35 -7.43 21.22 -12.59
CA GLU A 35 -6.56 21.40 -11.42
C GLU A 35 -6.48 20.11 -10.59
N THR A 36 -7.63 19.48 -10.31
CA THR A 36 -7.66 18.23 -9.55
C THR A 36 -6.93 17.11 -10.30
N LEU A 37 -7.17 16.97 -11.61
CA LEU A 37 -6.50 15.97 -12.43
C LEU A 37 -4.99 16.19 -12.51
N ALA A 38 -4.54 17.44 -12.53
CA ALA A 38 -3.12 17.77 -12.46
C ALA A 38 -2.50 17.30 -11.14
N LEU A 39 -3.18 17.54 -10.00
CA LEU A 39 -2.74 17.08 -8.68
C LEU A 39 -2.71 15.54 -8.60
N VAL A 40 -3.75 14.87 -9.07
CA VAL A 40 -3.80 13.40 -9.09
C VAL A 40 -2.69 12.82 -9.97
N LYS A 41 -2.41 13.43 -11.12
CA LYS A 41 -1.30 13.02 -12.00
C LYS A 41 0.06 13.22 -11.33
N GLN A 42 0.22 14.26 -10.52
CA GLN A 42 1.43 14.45 -9.71
C GLN A 42 1.59 13.30 -8.69
N HIS A 43 0.53 12.99 -7.94
CA HIS A 43 0.51 11.85 -7.01
C HIS A 43 0.79 10.50 -7.71
N GLY A 44 0.28 10.31 -8.94
CA GLY A 44 0.60 9.12 -9.74
C GLY A 44 2.11 8.87 -9.92
N LYS A 45 2.91 9.92 -10.08
CA LYS A 45 4.38 9.79 -10.18
C LYS A 45 5.00 9.34 -8.86
N ASP A 46 4.48 9.83 -7.74
CA ASP A 46 4.95 9.44 -6.41
C ASP A 46 4.60 7.98 -6.12
N VAL A 47 3.41 7.52 -6.51
CA VAL A 47 3.00 6.11 -6.44
C VAL A 47 3.94 5.22 -7.26
N ASP A 48 4.33 5.62 -8.47
CA ASP A 48 5.30 4.87 -9.29
C ASP A 48 6.71 4.82 -8.65
N LEU A 49 7.11 5.87 -7.92
CA LEU A 49 8.35 5.85 -7.15
C LEU A 49 8.28 4.88 -5.97
N LEU A 50 7.14 4.83 -5.27
CA LEU A 50 6.92 3.87 -4.18
C LEU A 50 6.96 2.43 -4.70
N GLN A 51 6.34 2.15 -5.84
CA GLN A 51 6.38 0.83 -6.47
C GLN A 51 7.83 0.39 -6.76
N ARG A 52 8.62 1.25 -7.43
CA ARG A 52 10.03 0.96 -7.71
C ARG A 52 10.85 0.71 -6.44
N ARG A 53 10.57 1.47 -5.37
CA ARG A 53 11.23 1.26 -4.07
C ARG A 53 10.83 -0.09 -3.46
N ALA A 54 9.55 -0.46 -3.50
CA ALA A 54 9.08 -1.76 -3.01
C ALA A 54 9.74 -2.93 -3.77
N ASP A 55 9.88 -2.82 -5.09
CA ASP A 55 10.54 -3.82 -5.93
C ASP A 55 12.04 -3.94 -5.60
N ALA A 56 12.72 -2.81 -5.37
CA ALA A 56 14.12 -2.79 -4.94
C ALA A 56 14.33 -3.45 -3.56
N LEU A 57 13.47 -3.13 -2.59
CA LEU A 57 13.50 -3.74 -1.25
C LEU A 57 13.22 -5.25 -1.32
N MET A 58 12.30 -5.68 -2.17
CA MET A 58 12.04 -7.10 -2.40
C MET A 58 13.27 -7.82 -2.96
N ALA A 59 13.93 -7.23 -3.97
CA ALA A 59 15.13 -7.80 -4.55
C ALA A 59 16.26 -7.92 -3.51
N ARG A 60 16.45 -6.89 -2.68
CA ARG A 60 17.43 -6.89 -1.58
C ARG A 60 17.10 -7.94 -0.51
N GLY A 61 15.83 -8.04 -0.11
CA GLY A 61 15.36 -9.02 0.88
C GLY A 61 15.56 -10.48 0.48
N ARG A 62 15.56 -10.80 -0.82
CA ARG A 62 15.88 -12.16 -1.31
C ARG A 62 17.31 -12.60 -0.99
N ASN A 63 18.23 -11.67 -0.77
CA ASN A 63 19.64 -11.98 -0.49
C ASN A 63 19.93 -12.22 1.00
N VAL A 64 18.98 -11.95 1.90
CA VAL A 64 19.20 -11.94 3.36
C VAL A 64 19.14 -13.35 3.99
N GLY A 65 18.70 -14.36 3.22
CA GLY A 65 18.54 -15.74 3.69
C GLY A 65 17.24 -15.97 4.47
N SER A 66 16.69 -17.19 4.42
CA SER A 66 15.41 -17.53 5.04
C SER A 66 15.42 -17.51 6.57
N ASP A 67 16.61 -17.62 7.18
CA ASP A 67 16.78 -17.77 8.62
C ASP A 67 16.98 -16.41 9.33
N ALA A 68 16.85 -15.31 8.60
CA ALA A 68 17.01 -13.97 9.14
C ALA A 68 15.92 -13.66 10.19
N PRO A 69 16.30 -13.14 11.37
CA PRO A 69 15.33 -12.82 12.42
C PRO A 69 14.37 -11.73 11.95
N GLY A 70 13.06 -11.94 12.16
CA GLY A 70 12.01 -10.99 11.77
C GLY A 70 11.64 -10.97 10.28
N ILE A 71 12.15 -11.91 9.46
CA ILE A 71 11.83 -11.96 8.03
C ILE A 71 10.33 -12.09 7.73
N SER A 72 9.60 -12.83 8.57
CA SER A 72 8.14 -12.99 8.41
C SER A 72 7.40 -11.67 8.60
N ASP A 73 7.76 -10.89 9.63
CA ASP A 73 7.16 -9.59 9.92
C ASP A 73 7.52 -8.57 8.83
N ALA A 74 8.78 -8.52 8.41
CA ALA A 74 9.22 -7.65 7.31
C ALA A 74 8.51 -8.01 5.99
N GLY A 75 8.33 -9.30 5.71
CA GLY A 75 7.57 -9.79 4.56
C GLY A 75 6.11 -9.37 4.61
N ARG A 76 5.47 -9.47 5.78
CA ARG A 76 4.08 -9.00 5.99
C ARG A 76 3.96 -7.50 5.75
N ILE A 77 4.84 -6.69 6.34
CA ILE A 77 4.84 -5.23 6.17
C ILE A 77 5.08 -4.84 4.70
N LEU A 78 5.99 -5.52 4.00
CA LEU A 78 6.23 -5.29 2.57
C LEU A 78 4.99 -5.64 1.72
N SER A 79 4.32 -6.75 2.01
CA SER A 79 3.07 -7.13 1.34
C SER A 79 1.97 -6.10 1.56
N GLU A 80 1.83 -5.59 2.78
CA GLU A 80 0.88 -4.55 3.14
C GLU A 80 1.18 -3.24 2.39
N ALA A 81 2.45 -2.83 2.31
CA ALA A 81 2.88 -1.68 1.53
C ALA A 81 2.53 -1.82 0.04
N ARG A 82 2.78 -3.00 -0.56
CA ARG A 82 2.47 -3.25 -1.98
C ARG A 82 0.97 -3.21 -2.25
N SER A 83 0.16 -3.84 -1.40
CA SER A 83 -1.29 -3.77 -1.52
C SER A 83 -1.79 -2.32 -1.42
N GLY A 84 -1.22 -1.51 -0.52
CA GLY A 84 -1.53 -0.07 -0.43
C GLY A 84 -1.14 0.70 -1.70
N ILE A 85 0.02 0.41 -2.29
CA ILE A 85 0.47 1.02 -3.56
C ILE A 85 -0.46 0.66 -4.72
N ASP A 86 -0.92 -0.60 -4.80
CA ASP A 86 -1.88 -1.04 -5.81
C ASP A 86 -3.23 -0.32 -5.68
N GLN A 87 -3.71 -0.12 -4.44
CA GLN A 87 -4.92 0.67 -4.17
C GLN A 87 -4.76 2.13 -4.59
N LEU A 88 -3.62 2.76 -4.28
CA LEU A 88 -3.32 4.12 -4.71
C LEU A 88 -3.31 4.24 -6.23
N ARG A 89 -2.71 3.27 -6.94
CA ARG A 89 -2.71 3.24 -8.40
C ARG A 89 -4.12 3.09 -8.98
N ALA A 90 -4.97 2.29 -8.35
CA ALA A 90 -6.38 2.18 -8.72
C ALA A 90 -7.17 3.50 -8.49
N LEU A 91 -6.86 4.24 -7.42
CA LEU A 91 -7.44 5.57 -7.19
C LEU A 91 -6.99 6.57 -8.27
N VAL A 92 -5.69 6.60 -8.60
CA VAL A 92 -5.16 7.48 -9.65
C VAL A 92 -5.80 7.17 -11.01
N SER A 93 -5.96 5.90 -11.38
CA SER A 93 -6.52 5.50 -12.67
C SER A 93 -8.03 5.76 -12.77
N SER A 94 -8.76 5.65 -11.66
CA SER A 94 -10.22 5.89 -11.61
C SER A 94 -10.60 7.36 -11.41
N ALA A 95 -9.65 8.24 -11.09
CA ALA A 95 -9.88 9.65 -10.82
C ALA A 95 -10.59 10.40 -11.96
N PRO A 96 -10.21 10.29 -13.26
CA PRO A 96 -10.89 11.01 -14.34
C PRO A 96 -12.38 10.66 -14.44
N THR A 97 -12.71 9.39 -14.29
CA THR A 97 -14.11 8.93 -14.30
C THR A 97 -14.86 9.42 -13.07
N THR A 98 -14.24 9.36 -11.89
CA THR A 98 -14.86 9.77 -10.63
C THR A 98 -15.17 11.27 -10.61
N ILE A 99 -14.21 12.09 -11.01
CA ILE A 99 -14.35 13.55 -11.12
C ILE A 99 -15.35 13.90 -12.23
N GLY A 100 -15.27 13.24 -13.39
CA GLY A 100 -16.20 13.48 -14.50
C GLY A 100 -17.65 13.11 -14.17
N ASN A 101 -17.87 12.07 -13.35
CA ASN A 101 -19.21 11.72 -12.87
C ASN A 101 -19.76 12.78 -11.90
N ALA A 102 -18.93 13.28 -10.96
CA ALA A 102 -19.33 14.37 -10.08
C ALA A 102 -19.65 15.65 -10.87
N ALA A 103 -18.88 15.96 -11.90
CA ALA A 103 -19.12 17.14 -12.74
C ALA A 103 -20.49 17.11 -13.46
N ARG A 104 -21.00 15.93 -13.81
CA ARG A 104 -22.31 15.79 -14.49
C ARG A 104 -23.50 16.15 -13.60
N THR A 105 -23.33 16.21 -12.28
CA THR A 105 -24.39 16.65 -11.37
C THR A 105 -24.58 18.16 -11.39
N ASN A 106 -23.67 18.90 -12.07
CA ASN A 106 -23.65 20.36 -12.15
C ASN A 106 -23.65 21.03 -10.76
N ASN A 107 -23.06 20.35 -9.77
CA ASN A 107 -22.92 20.81 -8.39
C ASN A 107 -21.43 20.98 -8.05
N SER A 108 -20.98 22.23 -7.93
CA SER A 108 -19.58 22.56 -7.62
C SER A 108 -19.11 22.01 -6.27
N ASP A 109 -19.98 22.01 -5.27
CA ASP A 109 -19.64 21.51 -3.94
C ASP A 109 -19.39 20.00 -3.96
N GLU A 110 -20.12 19.27 -4.82
CA GLU A 110 -19.90 17.83 -5.01
C GLU A 110 -18.57 17.55 -5.70
N VAL A 111 -18.23 18.29 -6.75
CA VAL A 111 -16.94 18.18 -7.43
C VAL A 111 -15.80 18.49 -6.44
N GLN A 112 -15.89 19.59 -5.70
CA GLN A 112 -14.91 19.97 -4.69
C GLN A 112 -14.72 18.86 -3.65
N ARG A 113 -15.82 18.36 -3.08
CA ARG A 113 -15.79 17.31 -2.05
C ARG A 113 -15.14 16.03 -2.57
N VAL A 114 -15.46 15.61 -3.80
CA VAL A 114 -14.87 14.42 -4.43
C VAL A 114 -13.38 14.62 -4.69
N SER A 115 -12.99 15.79 -5.19
CA SER A 115 -11.59 16.16 -5.39
C SER A 115 -10.79 16.13 -4.09
N ASP A 116 -11.33 16.73 -3.02
CA ASP A 116 -10.68 16.78 -1.71
C ASP A 116 -10.53 15.39 -1.09
N ASP A 117 -11.58 14.57 -1.13
CA ASP A 117 -11.56 13.19 -0.62
C ASP A 117 -10.53 12.33 -1.38
N LEU A 118 -10.48 12.47 -2.70
CA LEU A 118 -9.51 11.76 -3.53
C LEU A 118 -8.07 12.15 -3.18
N VAL A 119 -7.77 13.45 -3.09
CA VAL A 119 -6.43 13.94 -2.73
C VAL A 119 -6.06 13.54 -1.31
N ALA A 120 -7.02 13.58 -0.37
CA ALA A 120 -6.79 13.16 1.01
C ALA A 120 -6.45 11.67 1.11
N LYS A 121 -7.17 10.81 0.39
CA LYS A 121 -6.89 9.36 0.33
C LYS A 121 -5.52 9.07 -0.28
N LEU A 122 -5.16 9.75 -1.37
CA LEU A 122 -3.85 9.62 -1.99
C LEU A 122 -2.73 9.98 -1.01
N LYS A 123 -2.81 11.16 -0.37
CA LYS A 123 -1.81 11.60 0.61
C LYS A 123 -1.69 10.66 1.81
N THR A 124 -2.82 10.23 2.38
CA THR A 124 -2.83 9.34 3.54
C THR A 124 -2.21 7.99 3.19
N GLY A 125 -2.63 7.39 2.06
CA GLY A 125 -2.08 6.11 1.62
C GLY A 125 -0.59 6.19 1.26
N GLU A 126 -0.13 7.29 0.64
CA GLU A 126 1.29 7.51 0.37
C GLU A 126 2.13 7.56 1.65
N VAL A 127 1.66 8.26 2.69
CA VAL A 127 2.33 8.32 4.00
C VAL A 127 2.42 6.92 4.62
N ALA A 128 1.32 6.16 4.60
CA ALA A 128 1.29 4.80 5.12
C ALA A 128 2.25 3.86 4.36
N ALA A 129 2.22 3.89 3.02
CA ALA A 129 3.12 3.11 2.19
C ALA A 129 4.59 3.49 2.42
N ARG A 130 4.92 4.79 2.49
CA ARG A 130 6.28 5.26 2.82
C ARG A 130 6.75 4.77 4.18
N SER A 131 5.88 4.82 5.19
CA SER A 131 6.19 4.34 6.55
C SER A 131 6.50 2.85 6.55
N ASN A 132 5.67 2.04 5.90
CA ASN A 132 5.87 0.59 5.81
C ASN A 132 7.15 0.23 5.05
N LEU A 133 7.43 0.89 3.91
CA LEU A 133 8.67 0.67 3.17
C LEU A 133 9.91 1.11 3.97
N ALA A 134 9.83 2.19 4.75
CA ALA A 134 10.92 2.61 5.62
C ALA A 134 11.19 1.61 6.74
N ALA A 135 10.14 1.00 7.32
CA ALA A 135 10.29 -0.05 8.32
C ALA A 135 11.03 -1.28 7.76
N VAL A 136 10.67 -1.71 6.54
CA VAL A 136 11.35 -2.82 5.84
C VAL A 136 12.81 -2.49 5.53
N ASP A 137 13.08 -1.27 5.05
CA ASP A 137 14.43 -0.81 4.74
C ASP A 137 15.32 -0.76 5.99
N ASN A 138 14.79 -0.24 7.10
CA ASN A 138 15.49 -0.23 8.40
C ASN A 138 15.78 -1.66 8.89
N TRP A 139 14.83 -2.58 8.73
CA TRP A 139 15.06 -4.00 9.04
C TRP A 139 16.17 -4.59 8.19
N LEU A 140 16.16 -4.38 6.86
CA LEU A 140 17.23 -4.85 5.96
C LEU A 140 18.60 -4.31 6.39
N MET A 141 18.69 -3.02 6.68
CA MET A 141 19.93 -2.41 7.19
C MET A 141 20.39 -3.05 8.51
N SER A 142 19.47 -3.43 9.39
CA SER A 142 19.82 -4.06 10.66
C SER A 142 20.37 -5.48 10.49
N VAL A 143 19.83 -6.25 9.54
CA VAL A 143 20.28 -7.63 9.30
C VAL A 143 21.60 -7.65 8.53
N GLU A 144 21.76 -6.78 7.53
CA GLU A 144 22.98 -6.71 6.73
C GLU A 144 24.20 -6.22 7.52
N ASN A 145 23.99 -5.32 8.49
CA ASN A 145 25.06 -4.85 9.36
C ASN A 145 25.30 -5.75 10.57
N ARG A 146 24.57 -6.86 10.70
CA ARG A 146 24.78 -7.78 11.81
C ARG A 146 26.17 -8.40 11.65
N PRO A 147 27.07 -8.26 12.63
CA PRO A 147 28.34 -8.96 12.57
C PRO A 147 28.02 -10.45 12.49
N THR A 148 28.44 -11.09 11.39
CA THR A 148 28.47 -12.55 11.28
C THR A 148 29.27 -13.00 12.49
N THR A 149 28.58 -13.44 13.54
CA THR A 149 29.23 -13.97 14.72
C THR A 149 29.99 -15.16 14.19
N ALA A 150 31.32 -15.02 14.08
CA ALA A 150 32.18 -16.03 13.50
C ALA A 150 31.79 -17.34 14.17
N ALA A 151 31.38 -18.33 13.36
CA ALA A 151 30.99 -19.64 13.86
C ALA A 151 32.01 -20.02 14.92
N ALA A 152 31.53 -20.22 16.16
CA ALA A 152 32.40 -20.52 17.28
C ALA A 152 33.37 -21.61 16.82
N PRO A 153 34.70 -21.42 17.00
CA PRO A 153 35.69 -22.35 16.48
C PRO A 153 35.25 -23.75 16.90
N ALA A 154 35.08 -24.64 15.91
CA ALA A 154 34.61 -25.99 16.14
C ALA A 154 35.45 -26.58 17.27
N THR A 155 34.84 -26.79 18.44
CA THR A 155 35.53 -27.40 19.57
C THR A 155 36.08 -28.73 19.07
N PRO A 156 37.41 -28.98 19.10
CA PRO A 156 37.97 -30.22 18.62
C PRO A 156 37.28 -31.37 19.35
N GLY A 157 36.69 -32.27 18.57
CA GLY A 157 35.80 -33.31 19.05
C GLY A 157 36.48 -34.15 20.13
N ASN A 158 35.86 -34.21 21.30
CA ASN A 158 36.06 -35.34 22.20
C ASN A 158 35.20 -36.47 21.64
N GLU A 159 35.83 -37.35 20.86
CA GLU A 159 35.22 -38.52 20.23
C GLU A 159 34.74 -39.47 21.33
N SER A 160 33.49 -39.32 21.74
CA SER A 160 32.86 -40.28 22.66
C SER A 160 32.52 -41.55 21.88
N PRO A 161 33.02 -42.74 22.28
CA PRO A 161 32.81 -43.97 21.55
C PRO A 161 31.32 -44.31 21.48
N ASN A 162 30.81 -44.42 20.26
CA ASN A 162 29.41 -44.74 20.00
C ASN A 162 29.17 -46.23 20.35
N PRO A 163 28.21 -46.57 21.23
CA PRO A 163 27.83 -47.97 21.45
C PRO A 163 27.20 -48.59 20.19
N PRO A 164 27.34 -49.92 20.01
CA PRO A 164 26.87 -50.61 18.80
C PRO A 164 25.35 -50.51 18.64
N VAL A 165 24.93 -50.11 17.45
CA VAL A 165 23.53 -50.01 17.04
C VAL A 165 22.95 -51.43 16.82
N PRO A 166 21.82 -51.80 17.47
CA PRO A 166 21.14 -53.07 17.19
C PRO A 166 20.50 -53.07 15.79
N PRO A 167 20.38 -54.25 15.14
CA PRO A 167 19.86 -54.36 13.78
C PRO A 167 18.39 -53.95 13.68
N ALA A 168 18.05 -53.25 12.59
CA ALA A 168 16.72 -52.74 12.30
C ALA A 168 15.71 -53.87 12.02
N PRO A 169 14.48 -53.82 12.58
CA PRO A 169 13.40 -54.71 12.17
C PRO A 169 12.91 -54.38 10.76
N ALA A 170 12.63 -55.42 9.98
CA ALA A 170 12.18 -55.35 8.58
C ALA A 170 10.86 -54.55 8.45
N ALA A 171 10.84 -53.63 7.49
CA ALA A 171 9.65 -52.87 7.12
C ALA A 171 8.70 -53.74 6.28
N PRO A 172 7.38 -53.74 6.56
CA PRO A 172 6.39 -54.32 5.66
C PRO A 172 6.15 -53.42 4.44
N GLU A 173 6.02 -54.08 3.28
CA GLU A 173 5.63 -53.47 2.01
C GLU A 173 4.14 -53.11 2.01
N THR A 174 3.79 -51.85 1.74
CA THR A 174 2.43 -51.39 1.37
C THR A 174 2.51 -49.91 1.01
N GLY A 175 1.99 -49.38 -0.08
CA GLY A 175 1.21 -49.90 -1.18
C GLY A 175 1.04 -48.72 -2.15
N SER A 176 1.19 -49.00 -3.45
CA SER A 176 1.04 -48.04 -4.53
C SER A 176 -0.42 -47.61 -4.65
N GLY A 177 -0.71 -46.33 -4.43
CA GLY A 177 -2.03 -45.73 -4.56
C GLY A 177 -2.03 -44.61 -5.58
N SER A 178 -2.16 -44.96 -6.86
CA SER A 178 -2.53 -44.04 -7.94
C SER A 178 -3.96 -43.53 -7.71
N GLY A 179 -4.09 -42.26 -7.35
CA GLY A 179 -5.36 -41.55 -7.28
C GLY A 179 -5.40 -40.43 -8.30
N ALA A 180 -5.80 -40.75 -9.53
CA ALA A 180 -6.29 -39.76 -10.48
C ALA A 180 -7.64 -39.23 -9.98
N GLY A 181 -7.75 -37.92 -9.79
CA GLY A 181 -8.94 -37.26 -9.27
C GLY A 181 -9.22 -35.95 -10.00
N SER A 182 -9.89 -36.06 -11.14
CA SER A 182 -10.59 -34.99 -11.83
C SER A 182 -11.60 -34.29 -10.92
N ALA A 183 -11.69 -32.97 -10.97
CA ALA A 183 -12.97 -32.25 -10.88
C ALA A 183 -12.82 -30.81 -11.40
N ALA A 184 -13.30 -30.62 -12.62
CA ALA A 184 -13.75 -29.32 -13.11
C ALA A 184 -14.94 -28.84 -12.26
N GLY A 185 -14.92 -27.57 -11.86
CA GLY A 185 -16.01 -26.93 -11.12
C GLY A 185 -16.25 -25.53 -11.66
N SER A 186 -16.94 -25.46 -12.79
CA SER A 186 -17.56 -24.25 -13.31
C SER A 186 -18.71 -23.82 -12.41
N ALA A 187 -18.78 -22.54 -12.03
CA ALA A 187 -20.03 -21.91 -11.60
C ALA A 187 -20.06 -20.43 -12.01
N PRO A 188 -20.87 -20.03 -12.99
CA PRO A 188 -21.26 -18.65 -13.19
C PRO A 188 -22.47 -18.31 -12.31
N GLY A 189 -22.25 -17.53 -11.26
CA GLY A 189 -23.31 -16.97 -10.44
C GLY A 189 -23.85 -15.67 -11.05
N SER A 190 -24.88 -15.79 -11.88
CA SER A 190 -25.75 -14.67 -12.26
C SER A 190 -26.66 -14.32 -11.09
N ALA A 191 -26.56 -13.10 -10.56
CA ALA A 191 -27.54 -12.54 -9.63
C ALA A 191 -28.21 -11.33 -10.28
N THR A 192 -29.38 -11.58 -10.86
CA THR A 192 -30.36 -10.59 -11.30
C THR A 192 -31.32 -10.30 -10.13
N GLY A 193 -31.53 -9.02 -9.81
CA GLY A 193 -32.58 -8.54 -8.89
C GLY A 193 -32.42 -7.04 -8.72
N SER A 194 -33.13 -6.17 -9.46
CA SER A 194 -34.57 -5.91 -9.46
C SER A 194 -35.09 -5.40 -8.10
N GLY A 195 -35.37 -4.10 -8.04
CA GLY A 195 -35.89 -3.45 -6.84
C GLY A 195 -35.95 -1.93 -6.99
N ALA A 196 -36.79 -1.45 -7.90
CA ALA A 196 -37.21 -0.06 -7.95
C ALA A 196 -38.16 0.24 -6.77
N ALA A 197 -37.88 1.30 -6.01
CA ALA A 197 -38.84 1.88 -5.08
C ALA A 197 -38.66 3.40 -5.05
N THR A 198 -39.55 4.10 -5.74
CA THR A 198 -39.77 5.55 -5.67
C THR A 198 -40.72 5.84 -4.51
N PRO A 199 -40.43 6.80 -3.61
CA PRO A 199 -41.45 7.42 -2.78
C PRO A 199 -41.84 8.81 -3.30
N LYS A 200 -43.12 9.13 -3.05
CA LYS A 200 -43.92 10.30 -3.44
C LYS A 200 -43.34 11.65 -3.05
#